data_AF-A0A6N8GKP1-F1
#
_entry.id   AF-A0A6N8GKP1-F1
#
_cell.length_a   1.000
_cell.length_b   1.000
_cell.length_c   1.000
_cell.angle_alpha   90.00
_cell.angle_beta   90.00
_cell.angle_gamma   90.00
#
_symmetry.space_group_name_H-M   'P 1'
#
loop_
_entity.id
_entity.type
_entity.pdbx_description
1 polymer ?
#
loop_
_entity_poly.entity_id
_entity_poly.type
_entity_poly.pdbx_seq_one_letter_code
_entity_poly.pdbx_strand_id
1 'polypeptide(L)'
;MTTALMVLGACLLALSVVVLVPVRADAHCDTMDGPAVRDGRRALETGDPGHALKWVGAEHAEELREIFGLARTARVQGGAAREVADRWFLENLVRVHRAGEGAPYTGLKPSGTPVDEKVVAADRCVDSGTLDPLVDLVPTDLLPELEERLAEVLRRRHFDVDDLEAGRAYVEAYVGFVKLAEGEEHDHRRARSAHRH
;
A
#
# COMPACT_ATOMS: atom_id res chain seq x y z
N MET A 1 35.98 31.28 -9.56
CA MET A 1 34.69 31.69 -8.95
C MET A 1 33.47 31.19 -9.72
N THR A 2 33.53 31.06 -11.04
CA THR A 2 32.40 30.64 -11.88
C THR A 2 32.03 29.15 -11.74
N THR A 3 33.01 28.26 -11.57
CA THR A 3 32.79 26.81 -11.41
C THR A 3 32.13 26.46 -10.07
N ALA A 4 32.55 27.09 -8.98
CA ALA A 4 31.95 26.88 -7.65
C ALA A 4 30.50 27.35 -7.59
N LEU A 5 30.16 28.46 -8.27
CA LEU A 5 28.77 28.96 -8.35
C LEU A 5 27.88 28.01 -9.18
N MET A 6 28.40 27.43 -10.27
CA MET A 6 27.67 26.45 -11.08
C MET A 6 27.42 25.14 -10.32
N VAL A 7 28.41 24.64 -9.58
CA VAL A 7 28.25 23.43 -8.76
C VAL A 7 27.24 23.67 -7.62
N LEU A 8 27.30 24.82 -6.94
CA LEU A 8 26.35 25.17 -5.90
C LEU A 8 24.92 25.30 -6.45
N GLY A 9 24.77 25.93 -7.63
CA GLY A 9 23.50 26.03 -8.33
C GLY A 9 22.92 24.66 -8.73
N ALA A 10 23.75 23.76 -9.24
CA ALA A 10 23.35 22.39 -9.59
C ALA A 10 22.95 21.57 -8.35
N CYS A 11 23.67 21.69 -7.23
CA CYS A 11 23.31 21.05 -5.96
C CYS A 11 22.00 21.58 -5.39
N LEU A 12 21.74 22.90 -5.46
CA LEU A 12 20.49 23.51 -5.02
C LEU A 12 19.30 23.12 -5.92
N LEU A 13 19.52 22.96 -7.22
CA LEU A 13 18.50 22.45 -8.14
C LEU A 13 18.18 20.98 -7.87
N ALA A 14 19.21 20.14 -7.67
CA ALA A 14 19.00 18.72 -7.33
C ALA A 14 18.30 18.55 -5.98
N LEU A 15 18.65 19.37 -4.98
CA LEU A 15 18.03 19.33 -3.66
C LEU A 15 16.56 19.80 -3.69
N SER A 16 16.25 20.82 -4.50
CA SER A 16 14.86 21.28 -4.66
C SER A 16 13.98 20.27 -5.40
N VAL A 17 14.51 19.54 -6.38
CA VAL A 17 13.77 18.45 -7.05
C VAL A 17 13.44 17.30 -6.09
N VAL A 18 14.33 16.94 -5.16
CA VAL A 18 14.07 15.89 -4.16
C VAL A 18 12.99 16.29 -3.15
N VAL A 19 12.92 17.57 -2.76
CA VAL A 19 11.92 18.07 -1.79
C VAL A 19 10.51 18.19 -2.42
N LEU A 20 10.41 18.29 -3.75
CA LEU A 20 9.14 18.49 -4.46
C LEU A 20 8.43 17.20 -4.90
N VAL A 21 8.99 16.01 -4.66
CA VAL A 21 8.27 14.76 -4.92
C VAL A 21 7.30 14.51 -3.75
N PRO A 22 5.98 14.65 -3.94
CA PRO A 22 5.02 14.34 -2.90
C PRO A 22 5.17 12.86 -2.52
N VAL A 23 5.43 12.60 -1.25
CA VAL A 23 5.37 11.26 -0.65
C VAL A 23 3.89 10.91 -0.46
N ARG A 24 3.15 10.81 -1.56
CA ARG A 24 1.80 10.26 -1.62
C ARG A 24 1.92 8.97 -2.39
N ALA A 25 2.32 7.95 -1.64
CA ALA A 25 2.29 6.59 -2.09
C ALA A 25 1.83 5.83 -0.86
N ASP A 26 0.54 5.54 -0.78
CA ASP A 26 -0.14 4.67 0.18
C ASP A 26 0.69 4.32 1.43
N ALA A 27 0.78 5.27 2.36
CA ALA A 27 1.38 5.04 3.67
C ALA A 27 0.52 4.10 4.53
N HIS A 28 -0.67 3.71 4.08
CA HIS A 28 -1.55 2.82 4.83
C HIS A 28 -1.07 1.36 4.77
N CYS A 29 -0.69 0.89 3.58
CA CYS A 29 -0.23 -0.49 3.34
C CYS A 29 1.14 -0.80 4.01
N ASP A 30 1.95 0.22 4.33
CA ASP A 30 3.24 0.05 5.02
C ASP A 30 3.17 0.27 6.54
N THR A 31 1.97 0.39 7.13
CA THR A 31 1.78 0.51 8.58
C THR A 31 1.55 -0.82 9.28
N MET A 32 1.93 -0.90 10.55
CA MET A 32 1.63 -2.05 11.43
C MET A 32 0.14 -2.36 11.59
N ASP A 33 -0.74 -1.41 11.26
CA ASP A 33 -2.19 -1.55 11.37
C ASP A 33 -2.88 -1.71 10.00
N GLY A 34 -2.11 -1.62 8.91
CA GLY A 34 -2.56 -1.66 7.54
C GLY A 34 -2.89 -3.06 7.02
N PRO A 35 -3.57 -3.15 5.87
CA PRO A 35 -4.20 -4.37 5.37
C PRO A 35 -3.15 -5.43 4.96
N ALA A 36 -2.06 -5.01 4.31
CA ALA A 36 -0.97 -5.90 3.95
C ALA A 36 -0.35 -6.56 5.20
N VAL A 37 -0.12 -5.78 6.26
CA VAL A 37 0.43 -6.29 7.52
C VAL A 37 -0.55 -7.18 8.27
N ARG A 38 -1.85 -6.85 8.26
CA ARG A 38 -2.90 -7.72 8.82
C ARG A 38 -2.90 -9.09 8.16
N ASP A 39 -2.87 -9.12 6.83
CA ASP A 39 -2.81 -10.38 6.09
C ASP A 39 -1.47 -11.11 6.24
N GLY A 40 -0.37 -10.38 6.40
CA GLY A 40 0.94 -10.95 6.75
C GLY A 40 0.93 -11.65 8.12
N ARG A 41 0.31 -11.04 9.12
CA ARG A 41 0.11 -11.69 10.44
C ARG A 41 -0.76 -12.93 10.32
N ARG A 42 -1.87 -12.84 9.56
CA ARG A 42 -2.75 -13.97 9.30
C ARG A 42 -2.01 -15.12 8.62
N ALA A 43 -1.12 -14.83 7.67
CA ALA A 43 -0.27 -15.83 7.03
C ALA A 43 0.61 -16.57 8.06
N LEU A 44 1.28 -15.83 8.95
CA LEU A 44 2.14 -16.40 9.98
C LEU A 44 1.36 -17.24 11.00
N GLU A 45 0.16 -16.79 11.37
CA GLU A 45 -0.74 -17.47 12.32
C GLU A 45 -1.29 -18.78 11.76
N THR A 46 -1.80 -18.75 10.53
CA THR A 46 -2.40 -19.92 9.86
C THR A 46 -1.35 -20.86 9.28
N GLY A 47 -0.17 -20.36 8.94
CA GLY A 47 0.83 -21.10 8.19
C GLY A 47 0.60 -21.12 6.69
N ASP A 48 -0.35 -20.34 6.20
CA ASP A 48 -0.67 -20.21 4.79
C ASP A 48 -0.09 -18.91 4.22
N PRO A 49 0.95 -18.97 3.36
CA PRO A 49 1.53 -17.77 2.78
C PRO A 49 0.58 -17.08 1.78
N GLY A 50 -0.47 -17.73 1.28
CA GLY A 50 -1.39 -17.16 0.29
C GLY A 50 -2.04 -15.84 0.75
N HIS A 51 -2.32 -15.72 2.05
CA HIS A 51 -2.79 -14.47 2.66
C HIS A 51 -1.85 -13.28 2.38
N ALA A 52 -0.53 -13.49 2.45
CA ALA A 52 0.46 -12.44 2.21
C ALA A 52 0.84 -12.32 0.72
N LEU A 53 0.94 -13.45 0.01
CA LEU A 53 1.43 -13.50 -1.38
C LEU A 53 0.55 -12.75 -2.38
N LYS A 54 -0.75 -12.58 -2.08
CA LYS A 54 -1.64 -11.75 -2.91
C LYS A 54 -1.26 -10.26 -2.94
N TRP A 55 -0.47 -9.78 -1.98
CA TRP A 55 -0.03 -8.39 -1.90
C TRP A 55 1.22 -8.09 -2.73
N VAL A 56 1.84 -9.10 -3.35
CA VAL A 56 3.07 -8.94 -4.13
C VAL A 56 2.91 -9.40 -5.56
N GLY A 57 3.66 -8.78 -6.47
CA GLY A 57 3.75 -9.19 -7.87
C GLY A 57 4.17 -10.65 -8.02
N ALA A 58 3.77 -11.27 -9.13
CA ALA A 58 4.06 -12.69 -9.39
C ALA A 58 5.58 -12.96 -9.44
N GLU A 59 6.34 -12.00 -9.96
CA GLU A 59 7.80 -11.98 -10.04
C GLU A 59 8.50 -11.97 -8.69
N HIS A 60 7.84 -11.50 -7.62
CA HIS A 60 8.39 -11.45 -6.26
C HIS A 60 7.79 -12.49 -5.32
N ALA A 61 6.84 -13.31 -5.80
CA ALA A 61 6.15 -14.28 -4.97
C ALA A 61 7.12 -15.31 -4.37
N GLU A 62 8.13 -15.73 -5.13
CA GLU A 62 9.07 -16.75 -4.67
C GLU A 62 10.01 -16.23 -3.59
N GLU A 63 10.54 -15.01 -3.75
CA GLU A 63 11.32 -14.33 -2.71
C GLU A 63 10.54 -14.29 -1.38
N LEU A 64 9.26 -13.90 -1.44
CA LEU A 64 8.44 -13.83 -0.23
C LEU A 64 8.11 -15.20 0.37
N ARG A 65 7.96 -16.26 -0.45
CA ARG A 65 7.78 -17.64 0.04
C ARG A 65 9.00 -18.13 0.81
N GLU A 66 10.20 -17.89 0.29
CA GLU A 66 11.45 -18.26 0.97
C GLU A 66 11.56 -17.56 2.34
N ILE A 67 11.31 -16.25 2.37
CA ILE A 67 11.30 -15.45 3.60
C ILE A 67 10.24 -15.97 4.58
N PHE A 68 9.04 -16.30 4.10
CA PHE A 68 7.98 -16.87 4.93
C PHE A 68 8.41 -18.20 5.57
N GLY A 69 9.03 -19.10 4.80
CA GLY A 69 9.54 -20.38 5.31
C GLY A 69 10.60 -20.22 6.40
N LEU A 70 11.55 -19.30 6.20
CA LEU A 70 12.56 -18.96 7.21
C LEU A 70 11.95 -18.33 8.46
N ALA A 71 11.02 -17.39 8.28
CA ALA A 71 10.32 -16.75 9.39
C ALA A 71 9.56 -17.78 10.22
N ARG A 72 8.81 -18.70 9.58
CA ARG A 72 8.11 -19.80 10.27
C ARG A 72 9.06 -20.70 11.05
N THR A 73 10.22 -21.01 10.49
CA THR A 73 11.25 -21.83 11.15
C THR A 73 11.82 -21.17 12.40
N ALA A 74 12.06 -19.85 12.36
CA ALA A 74 12.49 -19.11 13.55
C ALA A 74 11.34 -18.94 14.57
N ARG A 75 10.12 -18.72 14.07
CA ARG A 75 8.93 -18.41 14.87
C ARG A 75 8.56 -19.52 15.86
N VAL A 76 8.77 -20.79 15.49
CA VAL A 76 8.45 -21.93 16.37
C VAL A 76 9.29 -21.99 17.64
N GLN A 77 10.41 -21.26 17.70
CA GLN A 77 11.23 -21.15 18.92
C GLN A 77 10.57 -20.29 20.02
N GLY A 78 9.52 -19.54 19.70
CA GLY A 78 8.75 -18.76 20.67
C GLY A 78 9.50 -17.54 21.24
N GLY A 79 8.89 -16.89 22.24
CA GLY A 79 9.45 -15.70 22.89
C GLY A 79 9.94 -14.63 21.93
N ALA A 80 11.13 -14.07 22.19
CA ALA A 80 11.75 -13.05 21.35
C ALA A 80 12.02 -13.53 19.91
N ALA A 81 12.25 -14.82 19.69
CA ALA A 81 12.47 -15.35 18.34
C ALA A 81 11.21 -15.23 17.47
N ARG A 82 10.02 -15.43 18.07
CA ARG A 82 8.74 -15.21 17.39
C ARG A 82 8.55 -13.75 17.02
N GLU A 83 8.85 -12.82 17.93
CA GLU A 83 8.71 -11.38 17.67
C GLU A 83 9.63 -10.92 16.53
N VAL A 84 10.90 -11.36 16.55
CA VAL A 84 11.88 -11.05 15.50
C VAL A 84 11.45 -11.66 14.16
N ALA A 85 11.01 -12.92 14.15
CA ALA A 85 10.55 -13.58 12.93
C ALA A 85 9.32 -12.90 12.32
N ASP A 86 8.31 -12.60 13.16
CA ASP A 86 7.09 -11.93 12.74
C ASP A 86 7.43 -10.54 12.17
N ARG A 87 8.25 -9.75 12.88
CA ARG A 87 8.67 -8.42 12.42
C ARG A 87 9.44 -8.49 11.10
N TRP A 88 10.41 -9.40 10.98
CA TRP A 88 11.24 -9.54 9.79
C TRP A 88 10.43 -9.95 8.56
N PHE A 89 9.47 -10.86 8.71
CA PHE A 89 8.55 -11.22 7.62
C PHE A 89 7.70 -10.02 7.17
N LEU A 90 7.10 -9.30 8.12
CA LEU A 90 6.22 -8.16 7.82
C LEU A 90 6.98 -7.01 7.16
N GLU A 91 8.21 -6.73 7.58
CA GLU A 91 9.08 -5.73 6.94
C GLU A 91 9.41 -6.09 5.49
N ASN A 92 9.65 -7.38 5.21
CA ASN A 92 9.92 -7.84 3.85
C ASN A 92 8.67 -7.88 2.97
N LEU A 93 7.52 -8.27 3.52
CA LEU A 93 6.23 -8.16 2.83
C LEU A 93 6.00 -6.72 2.37
N VAL A 94 6.14 -5.76 3.29
CA VAL A 94 5.99 -4.33 2.96
C VAL A 94 7.03 -3.89 1.93
N ARG A 95 8.32 -4.24 2.11
CA ARG A 95 9.37 -3.87 1.14
C ARG A 95 9.03 -4.32 -0.28
N VAL A 96 8.59 -5.57 -0.43
CA VAL A 96 8.29 -6.17 -1.74
C VAL A 96 7.00 -5.57 -2.32
N HIS A 97 5.96 -5.41 -1.50
CA HIS A 97 4.71 -4.76 -1.90
C HIS A 97 4.96 -3.36 -2.44
N ARG A 98 5.71 -2.54 -1.69
CA ARG A 98 6.09 -1.17 -2.09
C ARG A 98 6.90 -1.12 -3.38
N ALA A 99 7.81 -2.06 -3.58
CA ALA A 99 8.55 -2.18 -4.84
C ALA A 99 7.61 -2.44 -6.03
N GLY A 100 6.59 -3.28 -5.86
CA GLY A 100 5.55 -3.52 -6.87
C GLY A 100 4.70 -2.28 -7.20
N GLU A 101 4.55 -1.36 -6.24
CA GLU A 101 3.90 -0.06 -6.45
C GLU A 101 4.84 0.99 -7.08
N GLY A 102 6.11 0.65 -7.33
CA GLY A 102 7.13 1.61 -7.77
C GLY A 102 7.53 2.61 -6.68
N ALA A 103 7.23 2.32 -5.41
CA ALA A 103 7.47 3.20 -4.28
C ALA A 103 8.66 2.75 -3.42
N PRO A 104 9.43 3.69 -2.84
CA PRO A 104 10.56 3.33 -1.99
C PRO A 104 10.10 2.70 -0.68
N TYR A 105 10.87 1.71 -0.20
CA TYR A 105 10.71 1.17 1.15
C TYR A 105 11.35 2.14 2.17
N THR A 106 10.52 2.69 3.07
CA THR A 106 10.96 3.64 4.11
C THR A 106 10.75 3.10 5.52
N GLY A 107 10.74 1.76 5.66
CA GLY A 107 10.47 1.07 6.92
C GLY A 107 8.98 0.78 7.15
N LEU A 108 8.71 -0.32 7.85
CA LEU A 108 7.38 -0.65 8.39
C LEU A 108 7.00 0.30 9.53
N LYS A 109 5.98 1.13 9.30
CA LYS A 109 5.56 2.20 10.22
C LYS A 109 4.94 1.62 11.50
N PRO A 110 5.21 2.21 12.68
CA PRO A 110 4.68 1.72 13.95
C PRO A 110 3.15 1.78 14.00
N SER A 111 2.56 1.02 14.91
CA SER A 111 1.12 1.10 15.17
C SER A 111 0.74 2.49 15.69
N GLY A 112 -0.42 2.99 15.29
CA GLY A 112 -0.87 4.36 15.57
C GLY A 112 -0.21 5.44 14.70
N THR A 113 0.53 5.05 13.65
CA THR A 113 0.97 6.01 12.63
C THR A 113 -0.27 6.68 12.01
N PRO A 114 -0.33 8.03 11.95
CA PRO A 114 -1.46 8.73 11.34
C PRO A 114 -1.66 8.31 9.88
N VAL A 115 -2.90 8.03 9.52
CA VAL A 115 -3.35 7.70 8.15
C VAL A 115 -4.36 8.76 7.75
N ASP A 116 -4.37 9.15 6.47
CA ASP A 116 -5.34 10.12 5.95
C ASP A 116 -6.78 9.66 6.24
N GLU A 117 -7.62 10.60 6.68
CA GLU A 117 -9.00 10.30 7.07
C GLU A 117 -9.81 9.67 5.93
N LYS A 118 -9.53 10.04 4.67
CA LYS A 118 -10.18 9.47 3.49
C LYS A 118 -9.78 8.02 3.27
N VAL A 119 -8.52 7.66 3.54
CA VAL A 119 -8.06 6.28 3.44
C VAL A 119 -8.73 5.42 4.50
N VAL A 120 -8.80 5.89 5.75
CA VAL A 120 -9.54 5.19 6.81
C VAL A 120 -11.03 5.07 6.47
N ALA A 121 -11.63 6.10 5.86
CA ALA A 121 -13.00 6.04 5.38
C ALA A 121 -13.19 5.05 4.23
N ALA A 122 -12.25 4.97 3.29
CA ALA A 122 -12.28 3.99 2.21
C ALA A 122 -12.26 2.56 2.74
N ASP A 123 -11.42 2.25 3.74
CA ASP A 123 -11.45 0.93 4.40
C ASP A 123 -12.83 0.61 4.99
N ARG A 124 -13.45 1.57 5.67
CA ARG A 124 -14.82 1.41 6.20
C ARG A 124 -15.85 1.20 5.10
N CYS A 125 -15.64 1.76 3.90
CA CYS A 125 -16.51 1.50 2.76
C CYS A 125 -16.40 0.05 2.30
N VAL A 126 -15.19 -0.51 2.23
CA VAL A 126 -14.97 -1.92 1.88
C VAL A 126 -15.59 -2.86 2.92
N ASP A 127 -15.54 -2.49 4.19
CA ASP A 127 -16.14 -3.27 5.27
C ASP A 127 -17.68 -3.20 5.30
N SER A 128 -18.25 -2.01 5.14
CA SER A 128 -19.70 -1.78 5.17
C SER A 128 -20.40 -2.09 3.85
N GLY A 129 -19.67 -2.08 2.73
CA GLY A 129 -20.22 -2.19 1.39
C GLY A 129 -20.94 -0.94 0.88
N THR A 130 -20.72 0.22 1.50
CA THR A 130 -21.39 1.49 1.18
C THR A 130 -20.39 2.64 1.11
N LEU A 131 -20.73 3.72 0.39
CA LEU A 131 -19.91 4.93 0.36
C LEU A 131 -20.17 5.90 1.52
N ASP A 132 -21.11 5.61 2.42
CA ASP A 132 -21.49 6.50 3.52
C ASP A 132 -20.30 7.10 4.29
N PRO A 133 -19.22 6.33 4.60
CA PRO A 133 -18.05 6.90 5.27
C PRO A 133 -17.28 7.96 4.48
N LEU A 134 -17.42 8.02 3.15
CA LEU A 134 -16.67 8.90 2.25
C LEU A 134 -17.45 10.12 1.76
N VAL A 135 -18.79 10.12 1.81
CA VAL A 135 -19.64 11.12 1.11
C VAL A 135 -19.25 12.58 1.41
N ASP A 136 -18.90 12.89 2.65
CA ASP A 136 -18.53 14.25 3.10
C ASP A 136 -17.01 14.54 3.03
N LEU A 137 -16.20 13.55 2.66
CA LEU A 137 -14.74 13.64 2.64
C LEU A 137 -14.15 13.78 1.23
N VAL A 138 -14.96 13.52 0.20
CA VAL A 138 -14.56 13.55 -1.21
C VAL A 138 -15.43 14.51 -2.02
N PRO A 139 -14.91 15.06 -3.14
CA PRO A 139 -15.73 15.85 -4.06
C PRO A 139 -16.91 15.04 -4.60
N THR A 140 -18.09 15.67 -4.69
CA THR A 140 -19.33 15.00 -5.12
C THR A 140 -19.24 14.41 -6.54
N ASP A 141 -18.42 14.99 -7.41
CA ASP A 141 -18.16 14.48 -8.75
C ASP A 141 -17.38 13.15 -8.77
N LEU A 142 -16.80 12.72 -7.64
CA LEU A 142 -16.07 11.45 -7.52
C LEU A 142 -16.97 10.29 -7.16
N LEU A 143 -18.12 10.56 -6.54
CA LEU A 143 -18.97 9.54 -5.95
C LEU A 143 -19.37 8.44 -6.95
N PRO A 144 -19.74 8.74 -8.22
CA PRO A 144 -20.06 7.69 -9.19
C PRO A 144 -18.87 6.75 -9.48
N GLU A 145 -17.66 7.30 -9.67
CA GLU A 145 -16.46 6.49 -9.94
C GLU A 145 -16.05 5.67 -8.71
N LEU A 146 -16.20 6.23 -7.50
CA LEU A 146 -15.99 5.51 -6.24
C LEU A 146 -17.00 4.38 -6.03
N GLU A 147 -18.25 4.57 -6.43
CA GLU A 147 -19.30 3.56 -6.31
C GLU A 147 -19.00 2.36 -7.22
N GLU A 148 -18.62 2.63 -8.47
CA GLU A 148 -18.18 1.61 -9.42
C GLU A 148 -16.96 0.82 -8.91
N ARG A 149 -15.94 1.52 -8.39
CA ARG A 149 -14.73 0.87 -7.85
C ARG A 149 -15.02 0.08 -6.59
N LEU A 150 -15.86 0.58 -5.68
CA LEU A 150 -16.28 -0.16 -4.50
C LEU A 150 -17.03 -1.44 -4.89
N ALA A 151 -17.95 -1.36 -5.85
CA ALA A 151 -18.66 -2.53 -6.35
C ALA A 151 -17.69 -3.59 -6.90
N GLU A 152 -16.64 -3.16 -7.61
CA GLU A 152 -15.60 -4.07 -8.11
C GLU A 152 -14.78 -4.70 -6.97
N VAL A 153 -14.39 -3.93 -5.95
CA VAL A 153 -13.73 -4.46 -4.74
C VAL A 153 -14.60 -5.54 -4.09
N LEU A 154 -15.88 -5.25 -3.87
CA LEU A 154 -16.81 -6.17 -3.22
C LEU A 154 -17.03 -7.45 -4.06
N ARG A 155 -17.12 -7.33 -5.38
CA ARG A 155 -17.23 -8.46 -6.30
C ARG A 155 -16.01 -9.39 -6.22
N ARG A 156 -14.82 -8.83 -6.00
CA ARG A 156 -13.57 -9.58 -5.90
C ARG A 156 -13.22 -10.01 -4.47
N ARG A 157 -13.92 -9.52 -3.43
CA ARG A 157 -13.56 -9.73 -2.01
C ARG A 157 -13.49 -11.19 -1.58
N HIS A 158 -14.30 -12.04 -2.23
CA HIS A 158 -14.37 -13.46 -1.93
C HIS A 158 -13.63 -14.25 -3.02
N PHE A 159 -12.48 -14.80 -2.66
CA PHE A 159 -11.65 -15.64 -3.50
C PHE A 159 -11.05 -16.76 -2.65
N ASP A 160 -10.60 -17.83 -3.31
CA ASP A 160 -9.82 -18.87 -2.67
C ASP A 160 -8.41 -18.33 -2.37
N VAL A 161 -7.91 -18.53 -1.15
CA VAL A 161 -6.59 -18.05 -0.73
C VAL A 161 -5.45 -18.67 -1.55
N ASP A 162 -5.67 -19.87 -2.09
CA ASP A 162 -4.74 -20.56 -2.98
C ASP A 162 -4.76 -20.00 -4.41
N ASP A 163 -5.81 -19.26 -4.79
CA ASP A 163 -5.90 -18.54 -6.06
C ASP A 163 -5.24 -17.15 -5.93
N LEU A 164 -3.92 -17.14 -6.08
CA LEU A 164 -3.13 -15.91 -6.01
C LEU A 164 -3.46 -14.91 -7.11
N GLU A 165 -3.99 -15.34 -8.25
CA GLU A 165 -4.38 -14.44 -9.33
C GLU A 165 -5.65 -13.69 -8.91
N ALA A 166 -6.67 -14.40 -8.43
CA ALA A 166 -7.87 -13.79 -7.86
C ALA A 166 -7.56 -12.89 -6.66
N GLY A 167 -6.63 -13.32 -5.79
CA GLY A 167 -6.18 -12.52 -4.66
C GLY A 167 -5.50 -11.21 -5.07
N ARG A 168 -4.59 -11.25 -6.05
CA ARG A 168 -3.96 -10.04 -6.59
C ARG A 168 -4.97 -9.13 -7.28
N ALA A 169 -5.90 -9.72 -8.02
CA ALA A 169 -7.01 -9.01 -8.65
C ALA A 169 -7.88 -8.27 -7.63
N TYR A 170 -8.10 -8.83 -6.43
CA TYR A 170 -8.75 -8.13 -5.33
C TYR A 170 -7.90 -6.99 -4.77
N VAL A 171 -6.60 -7.23 -4.52
CA VAL A 171 -5.69 -6.20 -3.99
C VAL A 171 -5.57 -5.02 -4.95
N GLU A 172 -5.47 -5.26 -6.25
CA GLU A 172 -5.44 -4.21 -7.28
C GLU A 172 -6.71 -3.35 -7.24
N ALA A 173 -7.89 -3.98 -7.20
CA ALA A 173 -9.16 -3.25 -7.09
C ALA A 173 -9.23 -2.44 -5.77
N TYR A 174 -8.80 -3.03 -4.65
CA TYR A 174 -8.77 -2.38 -3.35
C TYR A 174 -7.86 -1.15 -3.33
N VAL A 175 -6.60 -1.30 -3.76
CA VAL A 175 -5.63 -0.19 -3.83
C VAL A 175 -6.12 0.89 -4.79
N GLY A 176 -6.68 0.51 -5.94
CA GLY A 176 -7.25 1.47 -6.89
C GLY A 176 -8.44 2.26 -6.33
N PHE A 177 -9.28 1.64 -5.51
CA PHE A 177 -10.38 2.33 -4.82
C PHE A 177 -9.86 3.31 -3.76
N VAL A 178 -8.91 2.87 -2.92
CA VAL A 178 -8.32 3.70 -1.86
C VAL A 178 -7.59 4.92 -2.43
N LYS A 179 -6.77 4.74 -3.49
CA LYS A 179 -6.06 5.85 -4.16
C LYS A 179 -7.00 6.89 -4.76
N LEU A 180 -8.12 6.43 -5.33
CA LEU A 180 -9.14 7.34 -5.84
C LEU A 180 -9.77 8.16 -4.70
N ALA A 181 -10.08 7.50 -3.58
CA ALA A 181 -10.67 8.15 -2.41
C ALA A 181 -9.70 9.17 -1.76
N GLU A 182 -8.42 8.83 -1.65
CA GLU A 182 -7.38 9.74 -1.14
C GLU A 182 -7.25 10.99 -2.02
N GLY A 183 -7.34 10.81 -3.35
CA GLY A 183 -7.35 11.88 -4.35
C GLY A 183 -6.14 11.90 -5.28
N GLU A 184 -5.29 10.86 -5.26
CA GLU A 184 -4.10 10.79 -6.13
C GLU A 184 -4.45 10.92 -7.61
N GLU A 185 -5.56 10.33 -8.05
CA GLU A 185 -5.97 10.37 -9.47
C GLU A 185 -6.65 11.70 -9.89
N HIS A 186 -7.27 12.40 -8.94
CA HIS A 186 -7.98 13.66 -9.21
C HIS A 186 -7.05 14.86 -9.38
N ASP A 187 -5.95 14.89 -8.62
CA ASP A 187 -4.92 15.91 -8.75
C ASP A 187 -4.26 15.85 -10.15
N HIS A 188 -4.11 14.65 -10.72
CA HIS A 188 -3.57 14.47 -12.08
C HIS A 188 -4.53 14.95 -13.18
N ARG A 189 -5.86 14.76 -13.05
CA ARG A 189 -6.85 15.30 -14.02
C ARG A 189 -6.88 16.83 -13.98
N ARG A 190 -6.81 17.45 -12.80
CA ARG A 190 -6.75 18.92 -12.65
C ARG A 190 -5.43 19.50 -13.18
N ALA A 191 -4.29 18.88 -12.88
CA ALA A 191 -2.98 19.33 -13.39
C ALA A 191 -2.89 19.25 -14.92
N ARG A 192 -3.45 18.20 -15.55
CA ARG A 192 -3.52 18.08 -17.01
C ARG A 192 -4.48 19.09 -17.66
N SER A 193 -5.54 19.49 -16.97
CA SER A 193 -6.45 20.53 -17.45
C SER A 193 -5.84 21.94 -17.33
N ALA A 194 -5.08 22.20 -16.25
CA ALA A 194 -4.43 23.49 -16.03
C ALA A 194 -3.27 23.78 -16.99
N HIS A 195 -2.60 22.76 -17.53
CA HIS A 195 -1.54 22.91 -18.55
C HIS A 195 -2.05 23.03 -19.99
N ARG A 196 -3.37 23.01 -20.22
CA ARG A 196 -3.98 23.16 -21.56
C ARG A 196 -4.55 24.55 -21.83
N HIS A 197 -4.20 25.55 -21.01
CA HIS A 197 -4.56 26.96 -21.21
C HIS A 197 -3.36 27.80 -21.63
#